data_AF-A0A0G4EXE3-F1
#
_entry.id   AF-A0A0G4EXE3-F1
#
_cell.length_a   1.000
_cell.length_b   1.000
_cell.length_c   1.000
_cell.angle_alpha   90.00
_cell.angle_beta   90.00
_cell.angle_gamma   90.00
#
_symmetry.space_group_name_H-M   'P 1'
#
loop_
_entity.id
_entity.type
_entity.pdbx_description
1 polymer ?
#
loop_
_entity_poly.entity_id
_entity_poly.type
_entity_poly.pdbx_seq_one_letter_code
_entity_poly.pdbx_strand_id
1 'polypeptide(L)'
;MSPSGGVRKVIFDTDAGVDDALALVLLLRAPDVDVIGITCCAGNVELDQVVENVLKVLAVCNANVPVYRGAPHPLLGQKKRVHAGYYHGSDGRGDSEEARQIDITAQKHLVSTESAAMGMYKVAKEAMAAGDKITLIAVAPLTNLAAAHSIDPCFSSLLKEVVIMGGNMEGKGNITLSAEFNFYFDPEAANIVLEEFCCPLTLYTWELCLEHPIPATQFSQIAHPGHSPISQYLFWISHYSAYTHHNVDLVKMHSSPDVLAAKNNTGGGTVDGNDDTEGDKAFVTADPMAVASWIDPSIVLERHTRPVMVELGGHWTRGMCIVDWEKKAADPEVLTPPFFNKEEHRRGVGIPTRLDTHKIVQMMLRAAGAPTAAE
;
A
#
# COMPACT_ATOMS: atom_id res chain seq x y z
N MET A 1 25.73 -5.94 11.51
CA MET A 1 25.39 -5.79 12.93
C MET A 1 24.13 -4.93 13.01
N SER A 2 22.99 -5.54 13.28
CA SER A 2 21.71 -4.84 13.46
C SER A 2 21.76 -4.01 14.76
N PRO A 3 21.30 -2.75 14.75
CA PRO A 3 21.19 -1.99 15.99
C PRO A 3 20.19 -2.71 16.92
N SER A 4 20.49 -2.68 18.21
CA SER A 4 19.77 -3.34 19.31
C SER A 4 18.36 -2.78 19.57
N GLY A 5 17.50 -2.74 18.56
CA GLY A 5 16.09 -2.35 18.66
C GLY A 5 15.22 -3.59 18.87
N GLY A 6 14.30 -3.55 19.84
CA GLY A 6 13.28 -4.59 19.99
C GLY A 6 12.41 -4.73 18.74
N VAL A 7 11.64 -5.82 18.66
CA VAL A 7 10.71 -6.10 17.56
C VAL A 7 9.71 -4.94 17.41
N ARG A 8 9.58 -4.42 16.19
CA ARG A 8 8.68 -3.29 15.88
C ARG A 8 7.28 -3.79 15.57
N LYS A 9 6.31 -3.30 16.33
CA LYS A 9 4.90 -3.67 16.18
C LYS A 9 4.18 -2.77 15.18
N VAL A 10 3.35 -3.37 14.33
CA VAL A 10 2.63 -2.67 13.27
C VAL A 10 1.18 -3.13 13.12
N ILE A 11 0.29 -2.18 12.88
CA ILE A 11 -1.05 -2.42 12.32
C ILE A 11 -0.99 -2.07 10.84
N PHE A 12 -1.53 -2.94 9.97
CA PHE A 12 -1.55 -2.75 8.52
C PHE A 12 -2.99 -2.55 8.04
N ASP A 13 -3.30 -1.37 7.49
CA ASP A 13 -4.60 -1.02 6.91
C ASP A 13 -4.54 -1.08 5.38
N THR A 14 -5.39 -1.91 4.76
CA THR A 14 -5.26 -2.38 3.37
C THR A 14 -6.61 -2.54 2.68
N ASP A 15 -6.66 -2.31 1.36
CA ASP A 15 -7.78 -2.63 0.48
C ASP A 15 -7.45 -3.78 -0.50
N ALA A 16 -6.34 -4.46 -0.24
CA ALA A 16 -5.93 -5.78 -0.72
C ALA A 16 -5.98 -5.98 -2.25
N GLY A 17 -5.40 -5.03 -2.98
CA GLY A 17 -4.95 -5.22 -4.35
C GLY A 17 -3.70 -6.09 -4.47
N VAL A 18 -3.10 -6.05 -5.67
CA VAL A 18 -1.93 -6.86 -6.05
C VAL A 18 -0.67 -6.42 -5.30
N ASP A 19 -0.46 -5.11 -5.19
CA ASP A 19 0.68 -4.51 -4.51
C ASP A 19 0.50 -4.49 -2.99
N ASP A 20 -0.72 -4.34 -2.46
CA ASP A 20 -1.02 -4.60 -1.04
C ASP A 20 -0.57 -6.00 -0.60
N ALA A 21 -0.84 -7.02 -1.43
CA ALA A 21 -0.46 -8.39 -1.11
C ALA A 21 1.06 -8.53 -1.00
N LEU A 22 1.82 -7.90 -1.89
CA LEU A 22 3.29 -7.85 -1.79
C LEU A 22 3.75 -7.06 -0.57
N ALA A 23 3.08 -5.95 -0.24
CA ALA A 23 3.38 -5.14 0.94
C ALA A 23 3.15 -5.91 2.25
N LEU A 24 2.05 -6.67 2.35
CA LEU A 24 1.78 -7.54 3.49
C LEU A 24 2.79 -8.69 3.57
N VAL A 25 3.17 -9.29 2.44
CA VAL A 25 4.27 -10.28 2.38
C VAL A 25 5.57 -9.70 2.93
N LEU A 26 5.95 -8.46 2.56
CA LEU A 26 7.15 -7.81 3.10
C LEU A 26 7.10 -7.70 4.63
N LEU A 27 5.96 -7.27 5.20
CA LEU A 27 5.79 -7.15 6.65
C LEU A 27 5.87 -8.51 7.35
N LEU A 28 5.17 -9.52 6.84
CA LEU A 28 5.12 -10.87 7.44
C LEU A 28 6.45 -11.62 7.35
N ARG A 29 7.33 -11.22 6.42
CA ARG A 29 8.64 -11.85 6.21
C ARG A 29 9.79 -11.04 6.80
N ALA A 30 9.54 -9.84 7.32
CA ALA A 30 10.55 -9.02 7.98
C ALA A 30 10.88 -9.58 9.39
N PRO A 31 12.16 -9.88 9.71
CA PRO A 31 12.53 -10.59 10.93
C PRO A 31 12.40 -9.76 12.22
N ASP A 32 12.35 -8.43 12.10
CA ASP A 32 12.27 -7.47 13.21
C ASP A 32 10.91 -6.75 13.29
N VAL A 33 9.89 -7.30 12.62
CA VAL A 33 8.53 -6.74 12.55
C VAL A 33 7.52 -7.75 13.09
N ASP A 34 6.58 -7.25 13.88
CA ASP A 34 5.44 -7.99 14.40
C ASP A 34 4.14 -7.33 13.93
N VAL A 35 3.43 -7.98 13.00
CA VAL A 35 2.13 -7.51 12.51
C VAL A 35 1.08 -7.95 13.51
N ILE A 36 0.60 -7.01 14.32
CA ILE A 36 -0.30 -7.29 15.44
C ILE A 36 -1.79 -7.10 15.10
N GLY A 37 -2.09 -6.64 13.88
CA GLY A 37 -3.45 -6.54 13.37
C GLY A 37 -3.48 -6.08 11.92
N ILE A 38 -4.44 -6.59 11.16
CA ILE A 38 -4.70 -6.18 9.78
C ILE A 38 -6.12 -5.63 9.70
N THR A 39 -6.28 -4.41 9.20
CA THR A 39 -7.58 -3.76 9.03
C THR A 39 -7.93 -3.64 7.56
N CYS A 40 -9.14 -4.04 7.19
CA CYS A 40 -9.59 -4.07 5.80
C CYS A 40 -10.50 -2.87 5.51
N CYS A 41 -10.21 -2.11 4.46
CA CYS A 41 -11.07 -1.04 3.94
C CYS A 41 -11.51 -1.37 2.51
N ALA A 42 -12.71 -0.96 2.11
CA ALA A 42 -13.05 -0.96 0.68
C ALA A 42 -12.20 0.08 -0.06
N GLY A 43 -11.88 -0.21 -1.32
CA GLY A 43 -11.03 0.63 -2.17
C GLY A 43 -10.88 -0.02 -3.54
N ASN A 44 -9.74 -0.66 -3.77
CA ASN A 44 -9.41 -1.43 -4.97
C ASN A 44 -10.54 -2.41 -5.35
N VAL A 45 -11.09 -3.12 -4.36
CA VAL A 45 -12.27 -3.99 -4.46
C VAL A 45 -13.22 -3.80 -3.26
N GLU A 46 -14.37 -4.49 -3.29
CA GLU A 46 -15.33 -4.45 -2.18
C GLU A 46 -14.76 -5.10 -0.93
N LEU A 47 -15.18 -4.59 0.23
CA LEU A 47 -14.68 -5.00 1.54
C LEU A 47 -14.68 -6.52 1.77
N ASP A 48 -15.72 -7.23 1.35
CA ASP A 48 -15.78 -8.69 1.56
C ASP A 48 -14.71 -9.42 0.72
N GLN A 49 -14.41 -8.90 -0.49
CA GLN A 49 -13.31 -9.39 -1.32
C GLN A 49 -11.96 -9.01 -0.71
N VAL A 50 -11.82 -7.81 -0.14
CA VAL A 50 -10.61 -7.39 0.58
C VAL A 50 -10.28 -8.36 1.71
N VAL A 51 -11.26 -8.69 2.56
CA VAL A 51 -11.07 -9.65 3.64
C VAL A 51 -10.64 -11.01 3.10
N GLU A 52 -11.29 -11.51 2.04
CA GLU A 52 -10.88 -12.78 1.41
C GLU A 52 -9.43 -12.73 0.89
N ASN A 53 -9.04 -11.63 0.24
CA ASN A 53 -7.69 -11.42 -0.30
C ASN A 53 -6.65 -11.48 0.82
N VAL A 54 -6.88 -10.76 1.92
CA VAL A 54 -6.00 -10.78 3.10
C VAL A 54 -5.87 -12.19 3.67
N LEU A 55 -6.97 -12.94 3.81
CA LEU A 55 -6.92 -14.31 4.33
C LEU A 55 -6.11 -15.25 3.42
N LYS A 56 -6.12 -15.04 2.10
CA LYS A 56 -5.28 -15.81 1.18
C LYS A 56 -3.79 -15.50 1.34
N VAL A 57 -3.43 -14.23 1.51
CA VAL A 57 -2.04 -13.85 1.81
C VAL A 57 -1.57 -14.50 3.12
N LEU A 58 -2.42 -14.46 4.16
CA LEU A 58 -2.12 -15.11 5.44
C LEU A 58 -1.98 -16.64 5.31
N ALA A 59 -2.82 -17.28 4.50
CA ALA A 59 -2.71 -18.71 4.20
C ALA A 59 -1.38 -19.05 3.51
N VAL A 60 -1.02 -18.32 2.45
CA VAL A 60 0.22 -18.53 1.69
C VAL A 60 1.47 -18.27 2.56
N CYS A 61 1.41 -17.28 3.43
CA CYS A 61 2.50 -16.95 4.34
C CYS A 61 2.53 -17.80 5.62
N ASN A 62 1.55 -18.68 5.84
CA ASN A 62 1.34 -19.42 7.09
C ASN A 62 1.35 -18.49 8.33
N ALA A 63 0.69 -17.33 8.22
CA ALA A 63 0.65 -16.31 9.25
C ALA A 63 -0.69 -16.33 10.01
N ASN A 64 -0.64 -15.99 11.30
CA ASN A 64 -1.77 -16.03 12.21
C ASN A 64 -1.99 -14.65 12.86
N VAL A 65 -2.44 -13.69 12.05
CA VAL A 65 -2.66 -12.29 12.44
C VAL A 65 -4.16 -11.99 12.47
N PRO A 66 -4.69 -11.32 13.50
CA PRO A 66 -6.09 -10.91 13.55
C PRO A 66 -6.45 -9.97 12.38
N VAL A 67 -7.57 -10.24 11.73
CA VAL A 67 -8.11 -9.44 10.62
C VAL A 67 -9.40 -8.77 11.07
N TYR A 68 -9.51 -7.46 10.85
CA TYR A 68 -10.66 -6.66 11.24
C TYR A 68 -11.34 -6.07 10.02
N ARG A 69 -12.61 -6.39 9.84
CA ARG A 69 -13.43 -5.90 8.73
C ARG A 69 -13.84 -4.44 9.00
N GLY A 70 -13.55 -3.54 8.07
CA GLY A 70 -13.72 -2.09 8.25
C GLY A 70 -14.84 -1.45 7.44
N ALA A 71 -14.55 -0.27 6.89
CA ALA A 71 -15.50 0.55 6.17
C ALA A 71 -15.75 0.00 4.74
N PRO A 72 -17.01 -0.26 4.34
CA PRO A 72 -17.34 -0.67 2.98
C PRO A 72 -17.54 0.52 2.02
N HIS A 73 -17.53 1.75 2.54
CA HIS A 73 -17.72 2.97 1.77
C HIS A 73 -17.03 4.15 2.47
N PRO A 74 -16.77 5.26 1.76
CA PRO A 74 -16.27 6.51 2.34
C PRO A 74 -17.17 7.06 3.44
N LEU A 75 -16.64 7.97 4.28
CA LEU A 75 -17.36 8.57 5.40
C LEU A 75 -18.69 9.22 5.01
N LEU A 76 -18.71 9.96 3.89
CA LEU A 76 -19.91 10.65 3.39
C LEU A 76 -20.77 9.77 2.46
N GLY A 77 -20.47 8.47 2.39
CA GLY A 77 -21.08 7.55 1.45
C GLY A 77 -20.64 7.78 0.00
N GLN A 78 -21.09 6.90 -0.89
CA GLN A 78 -20.61 6.88 -2.27
C GLN A 78 -21.79 6.89 -3.25
N LYS A 79 -21.87 7.93 -4.09
CA LYS A 79 -22.89 8.03 -5.15
C LYS A 79 -22.57 7.17 -6.37
N LYS A 80 -21.29 6.98 -6.66
CA LYS A 80 -20.77 6.17 -7.76
C LYS A 80 -19.67 5.29 -7.24
N ARG A 81 -19.77 3.99 -7.49
CA ARG A 81 -18.76 3.01 -7.10
C ARG A 81 -17.40 3.40 -7.70
N VAL A 82 -16.41 3.57 -6.83
CA VAL A 82 -15.00 3.77 -7.19
C VAL A 82 -14.30 2.47 -6.86
N HIS A 83 -13.64 1.86 -7.83
CA HIS A 83 -12.85 0.65 -7.67
C HIS A 83 -11.70 0.63 -8.69
N ALA A 84 -10.65 -0.13 -8.42
CA ALA A 84 -9.49 -0.24 -9.29
C ALA A 84 -9.41 -1.61 -9.99
N GLY A 85 -10.54 -2.32 -10.13
CA GLY A 85 -10.57 -3.62 -10.81
C GLY A 85 -10.11 -3.61 -12.27
N TYR A 86 -10.05 -2.44 -12.93
CA TYR A 86 -9.41 -2.31 -14.25
C TYR A 86 -7.90 -2.56 -14.19
N TYR A 87 -7.26 -2.35 -13.03
CA TYR A 87 -5.84 -2.57 -12.76
C TYR A 87 -5.59 -3.90 -12.05
N HIS A 88 -6.32 -4.18 -10.97
CA HIS A 88 -6.09 -5.36 -10.14
C HIS A 88 -6.92 -6.60 -10.54
N GLY A 89 -7.72 -6.54 -11.60
CA GLY A 89 -8.74 -7.56 -11.90
C GLY A 89 -9.98 -7.39 -11.04
N SER A 90 -11.07 -8.07 -11.41
CA SER A 90 -12.37 -7.92 -10.74
C SER A 90 -12.36 -8.37 -9.27
N ASP A 91 -11.46 -9.29 -8.92
CA ASP A 91 -11.27 -9.80 -7.56
C ASP A 91 -10.07 -9.20 -6.81
N GLY A 92 -9.36 -8.23 -7.40
CA GLY A 92 -8.19 -7.59 -6.81
C GLY A 92 -6.91 -8.43 -6.87
N ARG A 93 -6.97 -9.62 -7.48
CA ARG A 93 -5.89 -10.61 -7.53
C ARG A 93 -5.68 -11.14 -8.96
N GLY A 94 -5.83 -10.25 -9.93
CA GLY A 94 -5.61 -10.53 -11.35
C GLY A 94 -6.56 -11.57 -11.95
N ASP A 95 -7.71 -11.81 -11.33
CA ASP A 95 -8.72 -12.80 -11.76
C ASP A 95 -8.20 -14.24 -11.91
N SER A 96 -7.05 -14.57 -11.29
CA SER A 96 -6.43 -15.90 -11.38
C SER A 96 -7.31 -16.98 -10.75
N GLU A 97 -7.54 -18.05 -11.51
CA GLU A 97 -8.29 -19.21 -11.05
C GLU A 97 -7.52 -19.99 -9.97
N GLU A 98 -6.20 -20.07 -10.10
CA GLU A 98 -5.33 -20.70 -9.10
C GLU A 98 -5.38 -19.94 -7.77
N ALA A 99 -5.26 -18.61 -7.81
CA ALA A 99 -5.40 -17.77 -6.63
C ALA A 99 -6.83 -17.86 -6.05
N ARG A 100 -7.86 -18.03 -6.89
CA ARG A 100 -9.25 -18.21 -6.46
C ARG A 100 -9.42 -19.47 -5.60
N GLN A 101 -8.73 -20.55 -5.95
CA GLN A 101 -8.87 -21.88 -5.34
C GLN A 101 -8.11 -22.07 -4.00
N ILE A 102 -7.32 -21.09 -3.56
CA ILE A 102 -6.64 -21.14 -2.26
C ILE A 102 -7.67 -21.30 -1.14
N ASP A 103 -7.56 -22.40 -0.38
CA ASP A 103 -8.44 -22.69 0.75
C ASP A 103 -8.07 -21.81 1.95
N ILE A 104 -9.01 -20.95 2.34
CA ILE A 104 -8.91 -20.07 3.50
C ILE A 104 -9.73 -20.56 4.70
N THR A 105 -10.28 -21.78 4.65
CA THR A 105 -11.15 -22.31 5.72
C THR A 105 -10.45 -22.29 7.07
N ALA A 106 -9.15 -22.62 7.10
CA ALA A 106 -8.34 -22.57 8.31
C ALA A 106 -8.11 -21.14 8.81
N GLN A 107 -8.19 -20.12 7.95
CA GLN A 107 -7.92 -18.72 8.27
C GLN A 107 -9.18 -17.95 8.68
N LYS A 108 -10.39 -18.47 8.45
CA LYS A 108 -11.65 -17.77 8.79
C LYS A 108 -11.77 -17.36 10.25
N HIS A 109 -11.15 -18.11 11.17
CA HIS A 109 -11.14 -17.80 12.60
C HIS A 109 -10.32 -16.54 12.96
N LEU A 110 -9.49 -16.05 12.04
CA LEU A 110 -8.71 -14.82 12.21
C LEU A 110 -9.56 -13.56 12.06
N VAL A 111 -10.73 -13.66 11.41
CA VAL A 111 -11.62 -12.53 11.22
C VAL A 111 -12.33 -12.21 12.53
N SER A 112 -12.00 -11.05 13.09
CA SER A 112 -12.60 -10.53 14.31
C SER A 112 -14.05 -10.10 14.11
N THR A 113 -14.83 -10.14 15.19
CA THR A 113 -16.18 -9.56 15.24
C THR A 113 -16.16 -8.04 15.45
N GLU A 114 -15.02 -7.48 15.85
CA GLU A 114 -14.82 -6.04 16.00
C GLU A 114 -14.61 -5.38 14.63
N SER A 115 -15.10 -4.14 14.47
CA SER A 115 -14.82 -3.36 13.26
C SER A 115 -13.34 -2.95 13.19
N ALA A 116 -12.83 -2.65 11.99
CA ALA A 116 -11.46 -2.16 11.81
C ALA A 116 -11.11 -0.98 12.72
N ALA A 117 -11.96 0.04 12.78
CA ALA A 117 -11.76 1.23 13.61
C ALA A 117 -11.64 0.89 15.10
N MET A 118 -12.53 0.02 15.61
CA MET A 118 -12.49 -0.41 17.01
C MET A 118 -11.31 -1.35 17.28
N GLY A 119 -11.01 -2.25 16.34
CA GLY A 119 -9.88 -3.17 16.39
C GLY A 119 -8.55 -2.43 16.50
N MET A 120 -8.28 -1.50 15.58
CA MET A 120 -7.04 -0.72 15.62
C MET A 120 -6.93 0.15 16.88
N TYR A 121 -8.05 0.74 17.34
CA TYR A 121 -8.08 1.51 18.59
C TYR A 121 -7.71 0.64 19.81
N LYS A 122 -8.35 -0.53 19.94
CA LYS A 122 -8.09 -1.47 21.05
C LYS A 122 -6.66 -1.99 21.01
N VAL A 123 -6.18 -2.43 19.85
CA VAL A 123 -4.80 -2.91 19.67
C VAL A 123 -3.78 -1.81 20.01
N ALA A 124 -3.99 -0.57 19.55
CA ALA A 124 -3.11 0.55 19.89
C ALA A 124 -3.10 0.86 21.39
N LYS A 125 -4.27 0.82 22.03
CA LYS A 125 -4.41 1.07 23.47
C LYS A 125 -3.75 -0.02 24.32
N GLU A 126 -3.93 -1.29 23.94
CA GLU A 126 -3.29 -2.43 24.61
C GLU A 126 -1.77 -2.39 24.46
N ALA A 127 -1.26 -2.08 23.26
CA ALA A 127 0.16 -1.92 23.02
C ALA A 127 0.77 -0.78 23.85
N MET A 128 0.11 0.40 23.88
CA MET A 128 0.55 1.52 24.72
C MET A 128 0.57 1.14 26.21
N ALA A 129 -0.44 0.39 26.69
CA ALA A 129 -0.48 -0.09 28.08
C ALA A 129 0.64 -1.09 28.39
N ALA A 130 1.09 -1.85 27.39
CA ALA A 130 2.25 -2.74 27.48
C ALA A 130 3.61 -2.00 27.37
N GLY A 131 3.60 -0.67 27.13
CA GLY A 131 4.80 0.14 26.97
C GLY A 131 5.33 0.18 25.53
N ASP A 132 4.60 -0.37 24.57
CA ASP A 132 4.96 -0.36 23.15
C ASP A 132 4.38 0.87 22.46
N LYS A 133 5.15 1.45 21.53
CA LYS A 133 4.62 2.42 20.56
C LYS A 133 4.60 1.77 19.18
N ILE A 134 3.41 1.62 18.64
CA ILE A 134 3.19 0.91 17.38
C ILE A 134 3.13 1.87 16.19
N THR A 135 3.53 1.40 15.02
CA THR A 135 3.29 2.12 13.76
C THR A 135 1.97 1.65 13.15
N LEU A 136 1.21 2.56 12.55
CA LEU A 136 0.11 2.22 11.66
C LEU A 136 0.57 2.49 10.23
N ILE A 137 0.59 1.47 9.38
CA ILE A 137 0.85 1.60 7.94
C ILE A 137 -0.48 1.51 7.22
N ALA A 138 -0.89 2.58 6.57
CA ALA A 138 -2.13 2.67 5.80
C ALA A 138 -1.81 2.77 4.31
N VAL A 139 -2.22 1.76 3.56
CA VAL A 139 -2.07 1.69 2.10
C VAL A 139 -3.42 1.63 1.39
N ALA A 140 -4.49 1.91 2.14
CA ALA A 140 -5.87 1.95 1.68
C ALA A 140 -6.46 3.36 1.85
N PRO A 141 -7.71 3.59 1.41
CA PRO A 141 -8.45 4.79 1.80
C PRO A 141 -8.51 4.94 3.32
N LEU A 142 -8.30 6.17 3.82
CA LEU A 142 -8.07 6.44 5.24
C LEU A 142 -9.34 6.39 6.12
N THR A 143 -10.44 5.85 5.60
CA THR A 143 -11.76 5.82 6.23
C THR A 143 -11.73 5.13 7.60
N ASN A 144 -11.02 4.00 7.72
CA ASN A 144 -10.90 3.28 8.98
C ASN A 144 -10.18 4.11 10.06
N LEU A 145 -9.12 4.84 9.69
CA LEU A 145 -8.34 5.67 10.59
C LEU A 145 -9.15 6.88 11.07
N ALA A 146 -9.84 7.56 10.15
CA ALA A 146 -10.72 8.68 10.50
C ALA A 146 -11.90 8.23 11.38
N ALA A 147 -12.44 7.04 11.14
CA ALA A 147 -13.46 6.44 12.00
C ALA A 147 -12.90 6.11 13.40
N ALA A 148 -11.67 5.59 13.51
CA ALA A 148 -11.01 5.35 14.80
C ALA A 148 -10.77 6.65 15.58
N HIS A 149 -10.36 7.71 14.90
CA HIS A 149 -10.22 9.04 15.48
C HIS A 149 -11.57 9.65 15.92
N SER A 150 -12.65 9.35 15.20
CA SER A 150 -14.01 9.76 15.59
C SER A 150 -14.50 9.05 16.86
N ILE A 151 -13.99 7.85 17.16
CA ILE A 151 -14.27 7.13 18.42
C ILE A 151 -13.55 7.82 19.59
N ASP A 152 -12.28 8.16 19.39
CA ASP A 152 -11.43 8.81 20.39
C ASP A 152 -10.43 9.75 19.69
N PRO A 153 -10.60 11.09 19.79
CA PRO A 153 -9.68 12.05 19.16
C PRO A 153 -8.23 11.98 19.67
N CYS A 154 -7.99 11.28 20.79
CA CYS A 154 -6.65 11.00 21.29
C CYS A 154 -6.02 9.75 20.64
N PHE A 155 -6.73 9.03 19.75
CA PHE A 155 -6.25 7.81 19.11
C PHE A 155 -4.85 7.95 18.52
N SER A 156 -4.60 9.02 17.76
CA SER A 156 -3.30 9.25 17.13
C SER A 156 -2.15 9.40 18.13
N SER A 157 -2.41 9.81 19.37
CA SER A 157 -1.40 9.89 20.44
C SER A 157 -0.93 8.52 20.94
N LEU A 158 -1.70 7.46 20.67
CA LEU A 158 -1.35 6.08 20.98
C LEU A 158 -0.31 5.52 20.01
N LEU A 159 -0.14 6.17 18.85
CA LEU A 159 0.70 5.69 17.75
C LEU A 159 2.09 6.33 17.82
N LYS A 160 3.11 5.56 17.43
CA LYS A 160 4.46 6.06 17.19
C LYS A 160 4.49 7.03 16.02
N GLU A 161 3.86 6.63 14.92
CA GLU A 161 3.77 7.33 13.64
C GLU A 161 2.71 6.64 12.76
N VAL A 162 2.25 7.35 11.73
CA VAL A 162 1.48 6.77 10.63
C VAL A 162 2.26 6.91 9.34
N VAL A 163 2.37 5.80 8.61
CA VAL A 163 2.92 5.75 7.25
C VAL A 163 1.74 5.58 6.29
N ILE A 164 1.65 6.47 5.31
CA ILE A 164 0.52 6.54 4.38
C ILE A 164 1.06 6.36 2.97
N MET A 165 0.54 5.39 2.21
CA MET A 165 0.63 5.39 0.76
C MET A 165 -0.63 6.05 0.22
N GLY A 166 -0.45 7.17 -0.47
CA GLY A 166 -1.54 7.88 -1.09
C GLY A 166 -1.23 9.35 -1.30
N GLY A 167 -2.20 10.04 -1.89
CA GLY A 167 -2.05 11.45 -2.22
C GLY A 167 -0.98 11.70 -3.26
N ASN A 168 -0.71 12.97 -3.48
CA ASN A 168 0.24 13.43 -4.48
C ASN A 168 0.98 14.68 -4.02
N MET A 169 2.04 15.06 -4.72
CA MET A 169 2.82 16.25 -4.36
C MET A 169 2.96 17.27 -5.50
N GLU A 170 2.69 16.85 -6.73
CA GLU A 170 2.73 17.68 -7.94
C GLU A 170 1.35 17.79 -8.62
N GLY A 171 0.32 17.23 -7.98
CA GLY A 171 -1.03 17.18 -8.53
C GLY A 171 -1.19 16.19 -9.68
N LYS A 172 -0.32 15.17 -9.80
CA LYS A 172 -0.51 14.08 -10.76
C LYS A 172 -1.43 13.03 -10.13
N GLY A 173 -2.60 12.80 -10.73
CA GLY A 173 -3.54 11.76 -10.28
C GLY A 173 -3.40 10.43 -11.03
N ASN A 174 -3.99 9.38 -10.47
CA ASN A 174 -4.12 8.05 -11.09
C ASN A 174 -5.59 7.58 -11.22
N ILE A 175 -6.54 8.29 -10.59
CA ILE A 175 -7.99 8.03 -10.76
C ILE A 175 -8.72 9.21 -11.41
N THR A 176 -8.31 10.44 -11.08
CA THR A 176 -8.68 11.65 -11.82
C THR A 176 -7.42 12.31 -12.34
N LEU A 177 -7.55 13.42 -13.05
CA LEU A 177 -6.40 14.18 -13.53
C LEU A 177 -5.49 14.66 -12.39
N SER A 178 -6.04 14.89 -11.21
CA SER A 178 -5.38 15.61 -10.12
C SER A 178 -5.35 14.88 -8.78
N ALA A 179 -6.09 13.78 -8.63
CA ALA A 179 -6.19 13.05 -7.37
C ALA A 179 -5.66 11.63 -7.50
N GLU A 180 -4.93 11.21 -6.48
CA GLU A 180 -4.53 9.83 -6.24
C GLU A 180 -5.73 9.04 -5.68
N PHE A 181 -5.80 7.75 -5.99
CA PHE A 181 -6.90 6.84 -5.72
C PHE A 181 -7.34 6.79 -4.25
N ASN A 182 -6.44 6.48 -3.30
CA ASN A 182 -6.77 6.36 -1.88
C ASN A 182 -7.35 7.65 -1.32
N PHE A 183 -6.76 8.80 -1.70
CA PHE A 183 -7.21 10.11 -1.26
C PHE A 183 -8.50 10.56 -1.96
N TYR A 184 -8.70 10.19 -3.22
CA TYR A 184 -9.95 10.45 -3.94
C TYR A 184 -11.11 9.61 -3.43
N PHE A 185 -10.83 8.38 -2.98
CA PHE A 185 -11.84 7.46 -2.48
C PHE A 185 -12.55 8.07 -1.26
N ASP A 186 -11.79 8.59 -0.30
CA ASP A 186 -12.33 9.28 0.88
C ASP A 186 -11.52 10.54 1.22
N PRO A 187 -11.76 11.68 0.52
CA PRO A 187 -11.06 12.93 0.73
C PRO A 187 -11.27 13.49 2.14
N GLU A 188 -12.47 13.30 2.70
CA GLU A 188 -12.78 13.75 4.06
C GLU A 188 -11.96 12.98 5.10
N ALA A 189 -11.86 11.65 4.96
CA ALA A 189 -11.01 10.86 5.86
C ALA A 189 -9.54 11.26 5.75
N ALA A 190 -9.04 11.48 4.54
CA ALA A 190 -7.68 11.96 4.32
C ALA A 190 -7.45 13.34 4.96
N ASN A 191 -8.42 14.25 4.86
CA ASN A 191 -8.36 15.55 5.52
C ASN A 191 -8.30 15.42 7.05
N ILE A 192 -9.18 14.60 7.65
CA ILE A 192 -9.20 14.35 9.10
C ILE A 192 -7.84 13.82 9.57
N VAL A 193 -7.28 12.83 8.87
CA VAL A 193 -5.99 12.24 9.25
C VAL A 193 -4.86 13.27 9.16
N LEU A 194 -4.77 14.04 8.07
CA LEU A 194 -3.69 15.01 7.90
C LEU A 194 -3.79 16.23 8.83
N GLU A 195 -5.01 16.69 9.14
CA GLU A 195 -5.22 17.88 9.95
C GLU A 195 -5.26 17.59 11.46
N GLU A 196 -5.83 16.45 11.87
CA GLU A 196 -6.14 16.20 13.29
C GLU A 196 -5.20 15.21 13.98
N PHE A 197 -4.43 14.39 13.24
CA PHE A 197 -3.51 13.44 13.89
C PHE A 197 -2.32 14.16 14.52
N CYS A 198 -2.02 13.79 15.76
CA CYS A 198 -0.93 14.39 16.55
C CYS A 198 0.35 13.52 16.61
N CYS A 199 0.37 12.35 16.00
CA CYS A 199 1.61 11.60 15.77
C CYS A 199 2.31 12.08 14.48
N PRO A 200 3.61 11.77 14.30
CA PRO A 200 4.28 11.97 13.02
C PRO A 200 3.56 11.24 11.87
N LEU A 201 3.41 11.92 10.74
CA LEU A 201 2.84 11.39 9.51
C LEU A 201 3.93 11.37 8.42
N THR A 202 3.98 10.30 7.64
CA THR A 202 4.81 10.22 6.43
C THR A 202 3.94 9.79 5.24
N LEU A 203 3.95 10.58 4.17
CA LEU A 203 3.17 10.39 2.96
C LEU A 203 4.08 9.94 1.82
N TYR A 204 3.91 8.69 1.37
CA TYR A 204 4.52 8.15 0.16
C TYR A 204 3.55 8.39 -0.99
N THR A 205 3.87 9.41 -1.80
CA THR A 205 2.97 9.92 -2.84
C THR A 205 3.01 9.09 -4.11
N TRP A 206 1.97 9.25 -4.94
CA TRP A 206 1.91 8.60 -6.24
C TRP A 206 3.11 8.92 -7.13
N GLU A 207 3.52 10.19 -7.20
CA GLU A 207 4.67 10.60 -8.03
C GLU A 207 5.98 9.94 -7.60
N LEU A 208 6.20 9.80 -6.28
CA LEU A 208 7.37 9.10 -5.77
C LEU A 208 7.42 7.67 -6.30
N CYS A 209 6.28 6.98 -6.34
CA CYS A 209 6.17 5.61 -6.84
C CYS A 209 6.43 5.53 -8.35
N LEU A 210 5.93 6.52 -9.11
CA LEU A 210 6.18 6.62 -10.55
C LEU A 210 7.65 6.82 -10.90
N GLU A 211 8.40 7.52 -10.05
CA GLU A 211 9.83 7.80 -10.27
C GLU A 211 10.75 6.64 -9.91
N HIS A 212 10.24 5.65 -9.17
CA HIS A 212 11.03 4.53 -8.66
C HIS A 212 10.47 3.16 -9.10
N PRO A 213 10.08 2.96 -10.38
CA PRO A 213 9.43 1.73 -10.80
C PRO A 213 10.43 0.56 -10.79
N ILE A 214 9.90 -0.66 -10.65
CA ILE A 214 10.68 -1.89 -10.65
C ILE A 214 10.77 -2.41 -12.08
N PRO A 215 11.98 -2.59 -12.66
CA PRO A 215 12.14 -3.22 -13.97
C PRO A 215 11.42 -4.56 -14.04
N ALA A 216 10.75 -4.85 -15.17
CA ALA A 216 9.98 -6.06 -15.37
C ALA A 216 10.83 -7.34 -15.25
N THR A 217 12.10 -7.24 -15.63
CA THR A 217 13.10 -8.30 -15.44
C THR A 217 13.34 -8.62 -13.97
N GLN A 218 13.29 -7.62 -13.08
CA GLN A 218 13.42 -7.83 -11.63
C GLN A 218 12.10 -8.27 -11.01
N PHE A 219 10.97 -7.70 -11.45
CA PHE A 219 9.66 -8.10 -10.99
C PHE A 219 9.34 -9.57 -11.34
N SER A 220 9.74 -10.04 -12.52
CA SER A 220 9.60 -11.46 -12.88
C SER A 220 10.38 -12.37 -11.93
N GLN A 221 11.56 -11.97 -11.47
CA GLN A 221 12.32 -12.73 -10.46
C GLN A 221 11.64 -12.74 -9.09
N ILE A 222 11.03 -11.63 -8.67
CA ILE A 222 10.22 -11.54 -7.45
C ILE A 222 9.01 -12.48 -7.54
N ALA A 223 8.30 -12.44 -8.66
CA ALA A 223 7.12 -13.23 -8.94
C ALA A 223 7.46 -14.52 -9.72
N HIS A 224 8.63 -15.13 -9.48
CA HIS A 224 9.01 -16.35 -10.19
C HIS A 224 8.32 -17.56 -9.56
N PRO A 225 7.48 -18.32 -10.28
CA PRO A 225 6.63 -19.35 -9.68
C PRO A 225 7.39 -20.54 -9.10
N GLY A 226 8.67 -20.71 -9.44
CA GLY A 226 9.55 -21.77 -8.93
C GLY A 226 10.32 -21.45 -7.65
N HIS A 227 10.28 -20.21 -7.11
CA HIS A 227 11.07 -19.86 -5.92
C HIS A 227 10.43 -20.33 -4.61
N SER A 228 9.14 -20.06 -4.42
CA SER A 228 8.40 -20.46 -3.21
C SER A 228 6.87 -20.41 -3.44
N PRO A 229 6.06 -20.93 -2.51
CA PRO A 229 4.61 -20.71 -2.55
C PRO A 229 4.21 -19.23 -2.58
N ILE A 230 5.01 -18.35 -1.94
CA ILE A 230 4.78 -16.90 -1.93
C ILE A 230 5.02 -16.32 -3.32
N SER A 231 6.16 -16.61 -3.95
CA SER A 231 6.46 -16.08 -5.29
C SER A 231 5.51 -16.63 -6.35
N GLN A 232 5.05 -17.87 -6.20
CA GLN A 232 4.00 -18.46 -7.04
C GLN A 232 2.67 -17.75 -6.87
N TYR A 233 2.28 -17.42 -5.64
CA TYR A 233 1.08 -16.61 -5.42
C TYR A 233 1.21 -15.22 -6.05
N LEU A 234 2.35 -14.54 -5.86
CA LEU A 234 2.63 -13.24 -6.47
C LEU A 234 2.58 -13.30 -8.00
N PHE A 235 3.06 -14.39 -8.60
CA PHE A 235 2.94 -14.66 -10.04
C PHE A 235 1.48 -14.68 -10.49
N TRP A 236 0.64 -15.48 -9.83
CA TRP A 236 -0.76 -15.65 -10.17
C TRP A 236 -1.52 -14.32 -10.12
N ILE A 237 -1.32 -13.53 -9.07
CA ILE A 237 -2.10 -12.31 -8.87
C ILE A 237 -1.62 -11.13 -9.75
N SER A 238 -0.36 -11.16 -10.19
CA SER A 238 0.24 -10.03 -10.93
C SER A 238 0.17 -10.18 -12.45
N HIS A 239 -0.17 -11.36 -12.98
CA HIS A 239 -0.13 -11.60 -14.42
C HIS A 239 -1.07 -10.67 -15.21
N TYR A 240 -2.28 -10.43 -14.70
CA TYR A 240 -3.26 -9.56 -15.33
C TYR A 240 -2.77 -8.10 -15.42
N SER A 241 -2.33 -7.52 -14.31
CA SER A 241 -1.87 -6.12 -14.26
C SER A 241 -0.59 -5.93 -15.08
N ALA A 242 0.32 -6.91 -15.01
CA ALA A 242 1.53 -6.95 -15.84
C ALA A 242 1.21 -6.85 -17.34
N TYR A 243 0.26 -7.67 -17.80
CA TYR A 243 -0.07 -7.72 -19.20
C TYR A 243 -0.85 -6.49 -19.65
N THR A 244 -1.90 -6.11 -18.91
CA THR A 244 -2.87 -5.09 -19.34
C THR A 244 -2.36 -3.66 -19.20
N HIS A 245 -1.50 -3.38 -18.22
CA HIS A 245 -1.02 -2.02 -17.93
C HIS A 245 0.43 -1.78 -18.28
N HIS A 246 1.24 -2.84 -18.27
CA HIS A 246 2.69 -2.72 -18.51
C HIS A 246 3.14 -3.41 -19.79
N ASN A 247 2.22 -4.08 -20.51
CA ASN A 247 2.51 -4.89 -21.70
C ASN A 247 3.62 -5.94 -21.40
N VAL A 248 3.64 -6.46 -20.18
CA VAL A 248 4.60 -7.46 -19.70
C VAL A 248 3.91 -8.82 -19.63
N ASP A 249 4.36 -9.74 -20.48
CA ASP A 249 3.88 -11.13 -20.47
C ASP A 249 4.75 -11.95 -19.50
N LEU A 250 4.37 -11.94 -18.21
CA LEU A 250 5.07 -12.72 -17.19
C LEU A 250 5.09 -14.22 -17.52
N VAL A 251 4.06 -14.76 -18.18
CA VAL A 251 4.05 -16.16 -18.59
C VAL A 251 5.14 -16.42 -19.62
N LYS A 252 5.27 -15.58 -20.66
CA LYS A 252 6.37 -15.69 -21.64
C LYS A 252 7.74 -15.53 -21.01
N MET A 253 7.92 -14.58 -20.08
CA MET A 253 9.19 -14.38 -19.39
C MET A 253 9.64 -15.62 -18.60
N HIS A 254 8.69 -16.38 -18.07
CA HIS A 254 8.96 -17.66 -17.39
C HIS A 254 8.93 -18.89 -18.30
N SER A 255 8.50 -18.75 -19.57
CA SER A 255 8.37 -19.83 -20.57
C SER A 255 9.62 -20.01 -21.47
N SER A 256 10.80 -19.55 -21.02
CA SER A 256 12.10 -19.92 -21.60
C SER A 256 12.28 -21.47 -21.56
N PRO A 257 12.96 -22.10 -22.55
CA PRO A 257 12.90 -23.53 -22.85
C PRO A 257 13.06 -24.56 -21.71
N ASP A 258 13.54 -24.20 -20.52
CA ASP A 258 13.63 -25.10 -19.36
C ASP A 258 12.27 -25.39 -18.68
N VAL A 259 11.17 -24.70 -19.05
CA VAL A 259 9.84 -24.81 -18.39
C VAL A 259 8.71 -25.30 -19.35
N LEU A 260 9.05 -25.73 -20.57
CA LEU A 260 8.12 -26.12 -21.64
C LEU A 260 7.11 -27.25 -21.36
N ALA A 261 7.03 -27.80 -20.15
CA ALA A 261 6.07 -28.84 -19.79
C ALA A 261 4.66 -28.31 -19.42
N ALA A 262 4.46 -26.99 -19.22
CA ALA A 262 3.18 -26.44 -18.74
C ALA A 262 2.23 -25.92 -19.83
N LYS A 263 2.60 -25.97 -21.12
CA LYS A 263 1.80 -25.41 -22.24
C LYS A 263 0.79 -26.39 -22.84
N ASN A 264 -0.24 -26.79 -22.12
CA ASN A 264 -1.42 -27.44 -22.74
C ASN A 264 -2.74 -27.05 -22.05
N ASN A 265 -3.02 -25.76 -21.88
CA ASN A 265 -4.37 -25.20 -22.00
C ASN A 265 -4.36 -23.69 -21.77
N THR A 266 -4.49 -22.91 -22.85
CA THR A 266 -5.35 -21.71 -22.91
C THR A 266 -5.36 -21.22 -24.35
N GLY A 267 -6.51 -21.35 -25.00
CA GLY A 267 -6.74 -20.88 -26.36
C GLY A 267 -7.21 -19.43 -26.39
N GLY A 268 -6.78 -18.72 -27.44
CA GLY A 268 -7.58 -17.69 -28.09
C GLY A 268 -7.31 -16.24 -27.69
N GLY A 269 -6.50 -15.53 -28.49
CA GLY A 269 -6.44 -14.07 -28.50
C GLY A 269 -5.17 -13.52 -29.14
N THR A 270 -5.10 -13.50 -30.46
CA THR A 270 -4.05 -12.79 -31.21
C THR A 270 -4.36 -11.30 -31.29
N VAL A 271 -3.46 -10.44 -30.80
CA VAL A 271 -3.41 -9.04 -31.19
C VAL A 271 -1.98 -8.76 -31.66
N ASP A 272 -1.84 -8.52 -32.95
CA ASP A 272 -0.64 -7.98 -33.58
C ASP A 272 -0.42 -6.54 -33.10
N GLY A 273 0.83 -6.22 -32.77
CA GLY A 273 1.22 -4.87 -32.36
C GLY A 273 2.72 -4.77 -32.15
N ASN A 274 3.47 -4.70 -33.25
CA ASN A 274 4.84 -4.20 -33.28
C ASN A 274 4.89 -2.80 -32.63
N ASP A 275 5.49 -2.70 -31.45
CA ASP A 275 6.15 -1.47 -31.02
C ASP A 275 7.40 -1.85 -30.21
N ASP A 276 8.47 -2.09 -30.98
CA ASP A 276 9.83 -2.38 -30.52
C ASP A 276 10.50 -1.09 -30.01
N THR A 277 10.06 -0.63 -28.84
CA THR A 277 10.92 0.18 -27.97
C THR A 277 11.28 -0.65 -26.74
N GLU A 278 12.34 -1.46 -26.86
CA GLU A 278 12.98 -2.21 -25.78
C GLU A 278 13.66 -1.27 -24.77
N GLY A 279 12.88 -0.38 -24.14
CA GLY A 279 13.19 0.08 -22.79
C GLY A 279 12.69 -0.98 -21.82
N ASP A 280 13.42 -1.24 -20.74
CA ASP A 280 12.96 -2.13 -19.66
C ASP A 280 11.58 -1.65 -19.19
N LYS A 281 10.51 -2.35 -19.62
CA LYS A 281 9.14 -2.16 -19.11
C LYS A 281 9.22 -2.24 -17.58
N ALA A 282 8.48 -1.41 -16.86
CA ALA A 282 8.64 -1.32 -15.41
C ALA A 282 7.28 -1.30 -14.70
N PHE A 283 7.26 -1.81 -13.48
CA PHE A 283 6.09 -1.95 -12.62
C PHE A 283 6.12 -0.91 -11.52
N VAL A 284 4.99 -0.22 -11.33
CA VAL A 284 4.79 0.62 -10.16
C VAL A 284 4.14 -0.22 -9.08
N THR A 285 4.86 -0.47 -7.99
CA THR A 285 4.39 -1.20 -6.81
C THR A 285 4.34 -0.23 -5.64
N ALA A 286 3.24 0.52 -5.50
CA ALA A 286 3.21 1.68 -4.61
C ALA A 286 3.32 1.28 -3.13
N ASP A 287 2.44 0.39 -2.66
CA ASP A 287 2.36 0.01 -1.25
C ASP A 287 3.64 -0.67 -0.73
N PRO A 288 4.27 -1.58 -1.50
CA PRO A 288 5.55 -2.16 -1.11
C PRO A 288 6.67 -1.13 -0.93
N MET A 289 6.65 0.00 -1.63
CA MET A 289 7.66 1.05 -1.44
C MET A 289 7.51 1.73 -0.09
N ALA A 290 6.26 2.05 0.32
CA ALA A 290 5.99 2.62 1.64
C ALA A 290 6.37 1.65 2.76
N VAL A 291 5.98 0.37 2.62
CA VAL A 291 6.32 -0.69 3.57
C VAL A 291 7.83 -0.94 3.65
N ALA A 292 8.50 -1.12 2.50
CA ALA A 292 9.94 -1.38 2.47
C ALA A 292 10.71 -0.22 3.12
N SER A 293 10.33 1.02 2.83
CA SER A 293 10.97 2.21 3.40
C SER A 293 10.74 2.35 4.91
N TRP A 294 9.62 1.84 5.44
CA TRP A 294 9.44 1.74 6.89
C TRP A 294 10.28 0.61 7.51
N ILE A 295 10.34 -0.57 6.85
CA ILE A 295 11.16 -1.69 7.31
C ILE A 295 12.64 -1.29 7.33
N ASP A 296 13.16 -0.68 6.26
CA ASP A 296 14.52 -0.15 6.19
C ASP A 296 14.49 1.36 5.90
N PRO A 297 14.56 2.21 6.93
CA PRO A 297 14.58 3.66 6.78
C PRO A 297 15.74 4.18 5.93
N SER A 298 16.80 3.39 5.69
CA SER A 298 17.91 3.78 4.82
C SER A 298 17.58 3.71 3.32
N ILE A 299 16.38 3.24 2.96
CA ILE A 299 15.82 3.33 1.61
C ILE A 299 15.46 4.77 1.26
N VAL A 300 15.02 5.58 2.24
CA VAL A 300 14.67 6.98 1.99
C VAL A 300 15.96 7.80 1.88
N LEU A 301 16.30 8.20 0.65
CA LEU A 301 17.52 8.97 0.34
C LEU A 301 17.29 10.48 0.47
N GLU A 302 16.05 10.93 0.26
CA GLU A 302 15.66 12.33 0.38
C GLU A 302 14.24 12.46 0.91
N ARG A 303 14.02 13.45 1.78
CA ARG A 303 12.70 13.76 2.32
C ARG A 303 12.54 15.24 2.60
N HIS A 304 11.32 15.72 2.46
CA HIS A 304 10.88 17.01 2.95
C HIS A 304 9.91 16.87 4.10
N THR A 305 9.67 17.98 4.78
CA THR A 305 8.63 18.08 5.80
C THR A 305 7.86 19.35 5.51
N ARG A 306 6.60 19.21 5.10
CA ARG A 306 5.74 20.30 4.61
C ARG A 306 4.32 20.16 5.14
N PRO A 307 3.61 21.27 5.36
CA PRO A 307 2.17 21.22 5.51
C PRO A 307 1.51 20.60 4.27
N VAL A 308 0.55 19.70 4.49
CA VAL A 308 -0.23 19.06 3.42
C VAL A 308 -1.70 19.17 3.77
N MET A 309 -2.53 19.46 2.77
CA MET A 309 -3.97 19.64 2.89
C MET A 309 -4.66 18.82 1.80
N VAL A 310 -5.95 18.56 1.93
CA VAL A 310 -6.75 17.87 0.91
C VAL A 310 -7.81 18.81 0.35
N GLU A 311 -7.89 18.94 -0.96
CA GLU A 311 -8.97 19.67 -1.61
C GLU A 311 -10.29 18.88 -1.54
N LEU A 312 -11.35 19.48 -1.00
CA LEU A 312 -12.63 18.80 -0.76
C LEU A 312 -13.75 19.26 -1.69
N GLY A 313 -13.73 20.50 -2.18
CA GLY A 313 -14.85 21.13 -2.89
C GLY A 313 -14.69 21.24 -4.41
N GLY A 314 -13.47 21.19 -4.92
CA GLY A 314 -13.17 21.40 -6.34
C GLY A 314 -13.73 20.32 -7.26
N HIS A 315 -14.32 20.71 -8.40
CA HIS A 315 -14.87 19.75 -9.36
C HIS A 315 -13.81 18.85 -10.00
N TRP A 316 -12.64 19.43 -10.33
CA TRP A 316 -11.53 18.73 -10.97
C TRP A 316 -10.41 18.36 -10.01
N THR A 317 -10.45 18.84 -8.78
CA THR A 317 -9.35 18.79 -7.80
C THR A 317 -9.73 18.14 -6.49
N ARG A 318 -10.99 17.71 -6.30
CA ARG A 318 -11.38 16.96 -5.10
C ARG A 318 -10.51 15.72 -4.91
N GLY A 319 -9.91 15.57 -3.73
CA GLY A 319 -8.96 14.52 -3.36
C GLY A 319 -7.49 14.85 -3.68
N MET A 320 -7.21 15.97 -4.36
CA MET A 320 -5.83 16.42 -4.60
C MET A 320 -5.18 16.86 -3.29
N CYS A 321 -3.91 16.51 -3.11
CA CYS A 321 -3.10 17.05 -2.03
C CYS A 321 -2.58 18.44 -2.41
N ILE A 322 -2.68 19.38 -1.47
CA ILE A 322 -2.11 20.73 -1.58
C ILE A 322 -0.91 20.77 -0.65
N VAL A 323 0.29 20.82 -1.21
CA VAL A 323 1.55 20.88 -0.47
C VAL A 323 2.05 22.33 -0.45
N ASP A 324 2.23 22.90 0.74
CA ASP A 324 2.82 24.22 0.90
C ASP A 324 4.35 24.11 0.81
N TRP A 325 4.90 24.28 -0.40
CA TRP A 325 6.33 24.14 -0.65
C TRP A 325 7.18 25.31 -0.13
N GLU A 326 6.58 26.50 0.00
CA GLU A 326 7.23 27.72 0.47
C GLU A 326 7.42 27.70 2.00
N LYS A 327 6.45 27.13 2.73
CA LYS A 327 6.52 27.03 4.20
C LYS A 327 7.30 25.79 4.62
N LYS A 328 8.49 26.00 5.19
CA LYS A 328 9.17 24.95 5.97
C LYS A 328 8.38 24.75 7.27
N ALA A 329 8.12 23.50 7.64
CA ALA A 329 7.25 23.12 8.78
C ALA A 329 7.68 23.62 10.19
N ALA A 330 8.71 24.45 10.29
CA ALA A 330 9.25 25.00 11.53
C ALA A 330 9.59 26.50 11.46
N ASP A 331 9.19 27.22 10.41
CA ASP A 331 9.53 28.65 10.26
C ASP A 331 8.31 29.55 10.54
N PRO A 332 8.23 30.19 11.73
CA PRO A 332 7.17 31.13 12.06
C PRO A 332 7.31 32.49 11.33
N GLU A 333 8.43 32.75 10.63
CA GLU A 333 8.70 34.04 9.98
C GLU A 333 8.37 34.07 8.48
N VAL A 334 7.98 32.94 7.87
CA VAL A 334 7.57 32.93 6.45
C VAL A 334 6.22 33.61 6.30
N LEU A 335 6.19 34.69 5.50
CA LEU A 335 4.99 35.42 5.11
C LEU A 335 3.93 34.46 4.56
N THR A 336 2.87 34.20 5.32
CA THR A 336 1.70 33.49 4.82
C THR A 336 1.06 34.34 3.71
N PRO A 337 0.88 33.81 2.48
CA PRO A 337 0.11 34.50 1.45
C PRO A 337 -1.27 34.89 2.00
N PRO A 338 -1.86 36.02 1.58
CA PRO A 338 -3.06 36.60 2.21
C PRO A 338 -4.33 35.72 2.15
N PHE A 339 -4.27 34.57 1.46
CA PHE A 339 -5.34 33.58 1.35
C PHE A 339 -5.27 32.49 2.43
N PHE A 340 -4.14 32.34 3.12
CA PHE A 340 -3.95 31.37 4.20
C PHE A 340 -4.07 32.05 5.56
N ASN A 341 -4.88 31.47 6.44
CA ASN A 341 -5.11 32.02 7.77
C ASN A 341 -3.81 31.94 8.59
N LYS A 342 -3.37 33.07 9.18
CA LYS A 342 -2.09 33.17 9.92
C LYS A 342 -2.03 32.27 11.16
N GLU A 343 -3.18 31.86 11.69
CA GLU A 343 -3.28 30.96 12.85
C GLU A 343 -3.13 29.47 12.50
N GLU A 344 -3.13 29.12 11.20
CA GLU A 344 -2.94 27.74 10.74
C GLU A 344 -1.43 27.39 10.69
N HIS A 345 -0.82 27.25 11.86
CA HIS A 345 0.42 26.49 12.00
C HIS A 345 0.12 25.00 11.81
N ARG A 346 -0.07 24.59 10.55
CA ARG A 346 -0.27 23.19 10.19
C ARG A 346 1.04 22.43 10.36
N ARG A 347 0.96 21.29 11.03
CA ARG A 347 2.09 20.39 11.30
C ARG A 347 2.70 19.89 9.99
N GLY A 348 4.02 19.72 9.99
CA GLY A 348 4.70 19.13 8.86
C GLY A 348 4.44 17.62 8.72
N VAL A 349 4.10 17.22 7.51
CA VAL A 349 4.04 15.82 7.06
C VAL A 349 5.35 15.48 6.37
N GLY A 350 5.93 14.33 6.68
CA GLY A 350 7.11 13.82 5.97
C GLY A 350 6.75 13.41 4.55
N ILE A 351 7.47 13.91 3.55
CA ILE A 351 7.27 13.56 2.13
C ILE A 351 8.61 13.07 1.58
N PRO A 352 8.85 11.76 1.50
CA PRO A 352 10.00 11.21 0.79
C PRO A 352 9.94 11.63 -0.69
N THR A 353 11.08 12.00 -1.25
CA THR A 353 11.19 12.41 -2.67
C THR A 353 12.21 11.59 -3.45
N ARG A 354 12.99 10.74 -2.78
CA ARG A 354 13.93 9.84 -3.45
C ARG A 354 14.16 8.57 -2.65
N LEU A 355 14.09 7.42 -3.32
CA LEU A 355 14.24 6.09 -2.74
C LEU A 355 15.41 5.33 -3.36
N ASP A 356 15.97 4.39 -2.59
CA ASP A 356 16.89 3.37 -3.08
C ASP A 356 16.09 2.16 -3.61
N THR A 357 15.73 2.19 -4.89
CA THR A 357 14.96 1.11 -5.54
C THR A 357 15.69 -0.23 -5.49
N HIS A 358 17.03 -0.23 -5.49
CA HIS A 358 17.79 -1.48 -5.42
C HIS A 358 17.54 -2.21 -4.10
N LYS A 359 17.59 -1.49 -2.97
CA LYS A 359 17.28 -2.08 -1.66
C LYS A 359 15.84 -2.59 -1.57
N ILE A 360 14.87 -1.89 -2.15
CA ILE A 360 13.47 -2.32 -2.21
C ILE A 360 13.36 -3.67 -2.93
N VAL A 361 13.96 -3.78 -4.12
CA VAL A 361 13.96 -5.01 -4.91
C VAL A 361 14.64 -6.17 -4.17
N GLN A 362 15.78 -5.94 -3.52
CA GLN A 362 16.44 -6.95 -2.71
C GLN A 362 15.59 -7.40 -1.51
N MET A 363 14.80 -6.51 -0.93
CA MET A 363 13.86 -6.86 0.14
C MET A 363 12.72 -7.73 -0.39
N MET A 364 12.14 -7.38 -1.54
CA MET A 364 11.07 -8.16 -2.19
C MET A 364 11.53 -9.55 -2.62
N LEU A 365 12.71 -9.66 -3.23
CA LEU A 365 13.29 -10.95 -3.62
C LEU A 365 13.43 -11.88 -2.40
N ARG A 366 13.97 -11.37 -1.29
CA ARG A 366 14.10 -12.14 -0.04
C ARG A 366 12.75 -12.54 0.55
N ALA A 367 11.78 -11.62 0.58
CA ALA A 367 10.46 -11.90 1.12
C ALA A 367 9.68 -12.93 0.27
N ALA A 368 9.84 -12.87 -1.07
CA ALA A 368 9.28 -13.84 -2.00
C ALA A 368 9.99 -15.20 -1.97
N GLY A 369 11.09 -15.34 -1.23
CA GLY A 369 11.84 -16.58 -1.13
C GLY A 369 12.71 -16.89 -2.35
N ALA A 370 13.12 -15.87 -3.10
CA ALA A 370 14.09 -16.04 -4.18
C ALA A 370 15.43 -16.58 -3.61
N PRO A 371 16.11 -17.48 -4.34
CA PRO A 371 17.41 -17.99 -3.93
C PRO A 371 18.39 -16.82 -3.80
N THR A 372 19.03 -16.69 -2.64
CA THR A 372 20.13 -15.74 -2.50
C THR A 372 21.27 -16.23 -3.37
N ALA A 373 21.87 -15.34 -4.18
CA ALA A 373 23.17 -15.63 -4.76
C ALA A 373 24.11 -15.99 -3.61
N ALA A 374 24.81 -17.11 -3.71
CA ALA A 374 25.77 -17.52 -2.69
C ALA A 374 26.75 -16.35 -2.47
N GLU A 375 26.71 -15.75 -1.28
CA GLU A 375 27.62 -14.68 -0.85
C GLU A 375 29.07 -15.18 -0.74
#